data_AF-A0A7C6U3U6-F1
#
_entry.id   AF-A0A7C6U3U6-F1
#
_cell.length_a   1.000
_cell.length_b   1.000
_cell.length_c   1.000
_cell.angle_alpha   90.00
_cell.angle_beta   90.00
_cell.angle_gamma   90.00
#
_symmetry.space_group_name_H-M   'P 1'
#
loop_
_entity.id
_entity.type
_entity.pdbx_description
1 polymer ?
#
loop_
_entity_poly.entity_id
_entity_poly.type
_entity_poly.pdbx_seq_one_letter_code
_entity_poly.pdbx_strand_id
1 'polypeptide(L)'
;MSPFFKKVLIVFTLSAVPILIGLPITLSTKDPLFIELFLIITGILQLLVLNVRTSRAERKNMKKSGTYKHDKQSDNYLSFVSVQRTILLSGVINIALSIIYFLIFMY
;
A
#
# COMPACT_ATOMS: atom_id res chain seq x y z
N MET A 1 6.36 19.03 12.26
CA MET A 1 5.81 18.44 11.00
C MET A 1 4.45 17.82 11.30
N SER A 2 3.39 18.27 10.62
CA SER A 2 2.01 17.87 10.96
C SER A 2 1.75 16.39 10.65
N PRO A 3 0.83 15.71 11.36
CA PRO A 3 0.52 14.29 11.18
C PRO A 3 -0.03 13.98 9.78
N PHE A 4 -0.66 14.95 9.12
CA PHE A 4 -1.06 14.85 7.72
C PHE A 4 0.15 14.74 6.78
N PHE A 5 1.12 15.66 6.91
CA PHE A 5 2.33 15.67 6.08
C PHE A 5 3.13 14.37 6.20
N LYS A 6 3.22 13.79 7.40
CA LYS A 6 3.89 12.49 7.59
C LYS A 6 3.21 11.36 6.80
N LYS A 7 1.88 11.32 6.76
CA LYS A 7 1.14 10.29 6.01
C LYS A 7 1.33 10.46 4.50
N VAL A 8 1.24 11.69 4.00
CA VAL A 8 1.49 12.01 2.60
C VAL A 8 2.90 11.58 2.19
N LEU A 9 3.90 11.89 3.02
CA LEU A 9 5.29 11.49 2.77
C LEU A 9 5.44 9.95 2.70
N ILE A 10 4.80 9.22 3.61
CA ILE A 10 4.85 7.74 3.62
C ILE A 10 4.22 7.17 2.35
N VAL A 11 3.04 7.64 1.94
CA VAL A 11 2.39 7.20 0.70
C VAL A 11 3.28 7.51 -0.50
N PHE A 12 3.80 8.74 -0.57
CA PHE A 12 4.69 9.15 -1.65
C PHE A 12 5.93 8.25 -1.74
N THR A 13 6.56 7.93 -0.60
CA THR A 13 7.73 7.07 -0.56
C THR A 13 7.40 5.65 -1.02
N LEU A 14 6.28 5.08 -0.54
CA LEU A 14 5.83 3.73 -0.90
C LEU A 14 5.43 3.60 -2.38
N SER A 15 5.02 4.69 -3.02
CA SER A 15 4.73 4.73 -4.46
C SER A 15 5.95 5.08 -5.32
N ALA A 16 6.92 5.82 -4.79
CA ALA A 16 8.15 6.17 -5.50
C ALA A 16 9.14 5.00 -5.59
N VAL A 17 9.22 4.14 -4.57
CA VAL A 17 10.13 2.97 -4.54
C VAL A 17 10.01 2.06 -5.77
N PRO A 18 8.83 1.57 -6.18
CA PRO A 18 8.72 0.72 -7.36
C PRO A 18 9.17 1.42 -8.65
N ILE A 19 8.97 2.74 -8.75
CA ILE A 19 9.43 3.54 -9.90
C ILE A 19 10.97 3.65 -9.88
N LEU A 20 11.57 3.97 -8.73
CA LEU A 20 13.01 4.11 -8.57
C LEU A 20 13.78 2.81 -8.86
N ILE A 21 13.16 1.64 -8.65
CA ILE A 21 13.75 0.34 -8.95
C ILE A 21 13.45 -0.09 -10.40
N GLY A 22 12.19 0.08 -10.83
CA GLY A 22 11.77 -0.32 -12.17
C GLY A 22 12.42 0.50 -13.28
N LEU A 23 12.60 1.80 -13.07
CA LEU A 23 13.07 2.72 -14.12
C LEU A 23 14.52 2.46 -14.57
N PRO A 24 15.51 2.27 -13.68
CA PRO A 24 16.86 1.87 -14.09
C PRO A 24 16.89 0.55 -14.86
N ILE A 25 16.04 -0.42 -14.47
CA ILE A 25 15.96 -1.73 -15.13
C ILE A 25 15.38 -1.56 -16.52
N THR A 26 14.24 -0.86 -16.67
CA THR A 26 13.64 -0.56 -17.97
C THR A 26 14.59 0.21 -18.87
N LEU A 27 15.36 1.18 -18.36
CA LEU A 27 16.37 1.88 -19.15
C LEU A 27 17.50 0.96 -19.62
N SER A 28 17.91 0.00 -18.78
CA SER A 28 18.97 -0.96 -19.12
C SER A 28 18.50 -2.04 -20.10
N THR A 29 17.27 -2.54 -19.98
CA THR A 29 16.74 -3.63 -20.82
C THR A 29 15.96 -3.11 -22.03
N LYS A 30 15.64 -1.81 -22.06
CA LYS A 30 14.73 -1.15 -23.01
C LYS A 30 13.33 -1.77 -23.03
N ASP A 31 12.97 -2.52 -22.00
CA ASP A 31 11.68 -3.17 -21.89
C ASP A 31 10.80 -2.42 -20.87
N PRO A 32 9.70 -1.79 -21.32
CA PRO A 32 8.81 -1.07 -20.43
C PRO A 32 8.07 -1.98 -19.43
N LEU A 33 8.00 -3.29 -19.66
CA LEU A 33 7.29 -4.24 -18.77
C LEU A 33 7.82 -4.24 -17.34
N PHE A 34 9.09 -3.94 -17.12
CA PHE A 34 9.68 -4.03 -15.79
C PHE A 34 9.06 -3.03 -14.81
N ILE A 35 8.90 -1.75 -15.20
CA ILE A 35 8.24 -0.75 -14.35
C ILE A 35 6.82 -1.19 -13.98
N GLU A 36 6.07 -1.69 -14.96
CA GLU A 36 4.71 -2.17 -14.75
C GLU A 36 4.66 -3.34 -13.76
N LEU A 37 5.51 -4.36 -13.96
CA LEU A 37 5.61 -5.50 -13.07
C LEU A 37 5.96 -5.09 -11.64
N PHE A 38 6.92 -4.18 -11.46
CA PHE A 38 7.29 -3.69 -10.13
C PHE A 38 6.13 -2.93 -9.46
N LEU A 39 5.40 -2.09 -10.20
CA LEU A 39 4.23 -1.39 -9.66
C LEU A 39 3.12 -2.36 -9.25
N ILE A 40 2.80 -3.35 -10.09
CA ILE A 40 1.79 -4.38 -9.81
C ILE A 40 2.19 -5.22 -8.59
N ILE A 41 3.40 -5.78 -8.58
CA ILE A 41 3.88 -6.64 -7.48
C ILE A 41 3.86 -5.87 -6.17
N THR A 42 4.33 -4.62 -6.18
CA THR A 42 4.36 -3.79 -4.97
C THR A 42 2.95 -3.44 -4.49
N GLY A 43 2.03 -3.13 -5.41
CA GLY A 43 0.62 -2.90 -5.11
C GLY A 43 -0.06 -4.14 -4.47
N ILE A 44 0.14 -5.32 -5.05
CA ILE A 44 -0.39 -6.59 -4.52
C ILE A 44 0.18 -6.88 -3.13
N LEU A 45 1.49 -6.74 -2.93
CA LEU A 45 2.13 -6.95 -1.64
C LEU A 45 1.57 -6.02 -0.56
N GLN A 46 1.32 -4.75 -0.89
CA GLN A 46 0.71 -3.80 0.04
C GLN A 46 -0.69 -4.24 0.47
N LEU A 47 -1.52 -4.71 -0.47
CA LEU A 47 -2.86 -5.24 -0.18
C LEU A 47 -2.79 -6.53 0.65
N LEU A 48 -1.82 -7.40 0.38
CA LEU A 48 -1.62 -8.65 1.13
C LEU A 48 -1.17 -8.38 2.57
N VAL A 49 -0.23 -7.44 2.77
CA VAL A 49 0.19 -6.98 4.11
C VAL A 49 -1.00 -6.41 4.89
N LEU A 50 -1.88 -5.66 4.21
CA LEU A 50 -3.10 -5.13 4.81
C LEU A 50 -4.01 -6.25 5.30
N ASN A 51 -4.27 -7.26 4.45
CA ASN A 51 -5.12 -8.40 4.77
C ASN A 51 -4.57 -9.26 5.93
N VAL A 52 -3.25 -9.49 5.95
CA VAL A 52 -2.59 -10.21 7.05
C VAL A 52 -2.68 -9.42 8.34
N ARG A 53 -2.46 -8.10 8.31
CA ARG A 53 -2.55 -7.25 9.51
C ARG A 53 -3.96 -7.16 10.08
N THR A 54 -4.99 -7.00 9.24
CA THR A 54 -6.39 -7.03 9.67
C THR A 54 -6.75 -8.38 10.30
N SER A 55 -6.42 -9.48 9.61
CA SER A 55 -6.66 -10.82 10.12
C SER A 55 -5.97 -11.07 11.48
N ARG A 56 -4.74 -10.59 11.66
CA ARG A 56 -4.01 -10.73 12.94
C ARG A 56 -4.63 -9.88 14.05
N ALA A 57 -5.05 -8.65 13.74
CA ALA A 57 -5.71 -7.78 14.69
C ALA A 57 -7.05 -8.35 15.15
N GLU A 58 -7.87 -8.81 14.21
CA GLU A 58 -9.15 -9.48 14.48
C GLU A 58 -8.96 -10.71 15.38
N ARG A 59 -8.03 -11.61 15.04
CA ARG A 59 -7.73 -12.80 15.86
C ARG A 59 -7.26 -12.44 17.28
N LYS A 60 -6.46 -11.39 17.45
CA LYS A 60 -5.97 -10.95 18.77
C LYS A 60 -7.10 -10.37 19.63
N ASN A 61 -8.06 -9.69 19.01
CA ASN A 61 -9.20 -9.11 19.70
C ASN A 61 -10.25 -10.17 20.06
N MET A 62 -10.53 -11.13 19.16
CA MET A 62 -11.41 -12.27 19.46
C MET A 62 -10.94 -13.06 20.69
N LYS A 63 -9.63 -13.31 20.83
CA LYS A 63 -9.07 -14.03 21.99
C LYS A 63 -9.21 -13.28 23.32
N LYS A 64 -9.39 -11.96 23.30
CA LYS A 64 -9.42 -11.13 24.53
C LYS A 64 -10.82 -10.82 25.05
N SER A 65 -11.84 -10.74 24.20
CA SER A 65 -13.13 -10.17 24.60
C SER A 65 -14.33 -11.11 24.48
N GLY A 66 -14.23 -12.27 23.81
CA GLY A 66 -15.38 -13.17 23.57
C GLY A 66 -16.55 -12.55 22.79
N THR A 67 -16.50 -11.25 22.51
CA THR A 67 -17.50 -10.44 21.80
C THR A 67 -16.77 -9.37 20.97
N TYR A 68 -17.24 -9.14 19.75
CA TYR A 68 -16.69 -8.20 18.76
C TYR A 68 -16.97 -6.72 19.11
N LYS A 69 -16.78 -6.29 20.36
CA LYS A 69 -16.82 -4.86 20.66
C LYS A 69 -15.42 -4.28 20.48
N HIS A 70 -15.09 -4.00 19.22
CA HIS A 70 -14.06 -3.01 18.92
C HIS A 70 -14.53 -1.68 19.51
N ASP A 71 -13.80 -1.16 20.50
CA ASP A 71 -13.96 0.23 20.90
C ASP A 71 -13.48 1.12 19.76
N LYS A 72 -14.44 1.53 18.92
CA LYS A 72 -14.22 2.31 17.70
C LYS A 72 -13.67 3.71 17.98
N GLN A 73 -13.60 4.12 19.26
CA GLN A 73 -13.06 5.41 19.68
C GLN A 73 -11.69 5.29 20.36
N SER A 74 -11.19 4.08 20.62
CA SER A 74 -9.85 3.92 21.19
C SER A 74 -8.75 4.40 20.23
N ASP A 75 -7.71 5.06 20.76
CA ASP A 75 -6.57 5.56 19.97
C ASP A 75 -5.86 4.44 19.17
N ASN A 76 -5.85 3.23 19.73
CA ASN A 76 -5.33 2.05 19.07
C ASN A 76 -6.15 1.64 17.84
N TYR A 77 -7.47 1.80 17.89
CA TYR A 77 -8.33 1.55 16.72
C TYR A 77 -8.17 2.63 15.66
N LEU A 78 -8.13 3.90 16.07
CA LEU A 78 -7.96 5.03 15.14
C LEU A 78 -6.60 4.99 14.42
N SER A 79 -5.53 4.62 15.14
CA SER A 79 -4.21 4.42 14.54
C SER A 79 -4.18 3.24 13.57
N PHE A 80 -4.81 2.11 13.93
CA PHE A 80 -4.93 0.93 13.07
C PHE A 80 -5.66 1.26 11.75
N VAL A 81 -6.84 1.90 11.84
CA VAL A 81 -7.62 2.32 10.66
C VAL A 81 -6.84 3.32 9.80
N SER A 82 -6.11 4.24 10.43
CA SER A 82 -5.27 5.20 9.70
C SER A 82 -4.17 4.49 8.90
N VAL A 83 -3.49 3.51 9.49
CA VAL A 83 -2.44 2.73 8.82
C VAL A 83 -3.03 1.90 7.68
N GLN A 84 -4.18 1.27 7.93
CA GLN A 84 -4.91 0.50 6.92
C GLN A 84 -5.27 1.38 5.71
N ARG A 85 -5.86 2.56 5.93
CA ARG A 85 -6.17 3.52 4.85
C ARG A 85 -4.93 3.96 4.08
N THR A 86 -3.82 4.20 4.77
CA THR A 86 -2.55 4.63 4.15
C THR A 86 -2.00 3.55 3.22
N ILE A 87 -1.98 2.29 3.66
CA ILE A 87 -1.52 1.15 2.86
C ILE A 87 -2.47 0.90 1.68
N LEU A 88 -3.78 0.98 1.90
CA LEU A 88 -4.78 0.80 0.85
C LEU A 88 -4.65 1.87 -0.24
N LEU A 89 -4.54 3.15 0.15
CA LEU A 89 -4.32 4.26 -0.78
C LEU A 89 -3.04 4.07 -1.59
N SER A 90 -1.93 3.74 -0.93
CA SER A 90 -0.66 3.46 -1.61
C SER A 90 -0.78 2.31 -2.62
N GLY A 91 -1.45 1.21 -2.23
CA GLY A 91 -1.64 0.05 -3.10
C GLY A 91 -2.47 0.38 -4.34
N VAL A 92 -3.57 1.11 -4.15
CA VAL A 92 -4.44 1.59 -5.25
C VAL A 92 -3.68 2.54 -6.17
N ILE A 93 -2.89 3.47 -5.62
CA ILE A 93 -2.06 4.39 -6.42
C ILE A 93 -1.06 3.61 -7.27
N ASN A 94 -0.39 2.61 -6.71
CA ASN A 94 0.57 1.79 -7.47
C ASN A 94 -0.09 1.01 -8.61
N ILE A 95 -1.27 0.43 -8.38
CA ILE A 95 -2.04 -0.25 -9.42
C ILE A 95 -2.51 0.74 -10.50
N ALA A 96 -3.02 1.91 -10.09
CA ALA A 96 -3.43 2.96 -11.03
C ALA A 96 -2.25 3.47 -11.87
N LEU A 97 -1.08 3.67 -11.27
CA LEU A 97 0.14 4.06 -11.97
C LEU A 97 0.60 2.99 -12.96
N SER A 98 0.46 1.71 -12.61
CA SER A 98 0.72 0.61 -13.54
C SER A 98 -0.21 0.67 -14.75
N ILE A 99 -1.52 0.89 -14.54
CA ILE A 99 -2.49 1.01 -15.63
C ILE A 99 -2.17 2.22 -16.52
N ILE A 100 -1.86 3.38 -15.92
CA ILE A 100 -1.48 4.59 -16.67
C ILE A 100 -0.21 4.32 -17.49
N TYR A 101 0.78 3.66 -16.90
CA TYR A 101 2.03 3.34 -17.58
C TYR A 101 1.80 2.38 -18.76
N PHE A 102 0.98 1.34 -18.57
CA PHE A 102 0.56 0.43 -19.64
C PHE A 102 -0.09 1.21 -20.80
N LEU A 103 -1.01 2.13 -20.50
CA LEU A 103 -1.71 2.93 -21.52
C LEU A 103 -0.80 3.89 -22.30
N ILE A 104 0.34 4.33 -21.74
CA ILE A 104 1.25 5.27 -22.40
C ILE A 104 2.28 4.54 -23.27
N PHE A 105 2.73 3.37 -22.84
CA PHE A 105 3.89 2.70 -23.45
C PHE A 105 3.57 1.39 -24.18
N MET A 106 2.42 0.76 -23.92
CA MET A 106 2.03 -0.53 -24.52
C MET A 106 0.82 -0.44 -25.46
N TYR A 107 0.14 0.72 -25.51
CA TYR A 107 -0.93 1.04 -26.45
C TYR A 107 -0.53 2.26 -27.27
#